data_AF-A0A661I560-F1
#
_entry.id   AF-A0A661I560-F1
#
_cell.length_a   1.000
_cell.length_b   1.000
_cell.length_c   1.000
_cell.angle_alpha   90.00
_cell.angle_beta   90.00
_cell.angle_gamma   90.00
#
_symmetry.space_group_name_H-M   'P 1'
#
loop_
_entity.id
_entity.type
_entity.pdbx_description
1 polymer ?
#
loop_
_entity_poly.entity_id
_entity_poly.type
_entity_poly.pdbx_seq_one_letter_code
_entity_poly.pdbx_strand_id
1 'polypeptide(L)'
;MDSMFSVSSFNQDLSGWDVSSVTSMKSMFNKSPFNQDISNWDVSSVEWMDFMFGGTPFNQDISGWDVSSVVYIYYMFYNTTGFNQDLSGWDVSSVDNHAGFDLKATSWVLPRPNFT
;
A
#
# COMPACT_ATOMS: atom_id res chain seq x y z
N MET A 1 -1.17 9.60 -8.94
CA MET A 1 -1.15 10.39 -7.70
C MET A 1 0.17 10.13 -6.96
N ASP A 2 1.29 10.50 -7.57
CA ASP A 2 2.61 10.16 -7.02
C ASP A 2 3.02 11.15 -5.94
N SER A 3 3.55 10.64 -4.83
CA SER A 3 4.17 11.39 -3.73
C SER A 3 3.32 12.50 -3.09
N MET A 4 2.00 12.49 -3.30
CA MET A 4 1.10 13.59 -2.93
C MET A 4 1.18 13.99 -1.45
N PHE A 5 1.32 13.03 -0.54
CA PHE A 5 1.41 13.24 0.91
C PHE A 5 2.74 12.76 1.50
N SER A 6 3.74 12.53 0.65
CA SER A 6 5.07 12.08 1.08
C SER A 6 5.74 13.12 1.99
N VAL A 7 6.31 12.66 3.12
CA VAL A 7 6.98 13.50 4.13
C VAL A 7 6.10 14.66 4.64
N SER A 8 4.79 14.50 4.56
CA SER A 8 3.82 15.49 5.04
C SER A 8 3.31 15.14 6.43
N SER A 9 2.68 16.11 7.10
CA SER A 9 1.89 15.87 8.32
C SER A 9 0.46 15.42 8.04
N PHE A 10 0.12 15.10 6.79
CA PHE A 10 -1.23 14.77 6.38
C PHE A 10 -1.69 13.43 6.99
N ASN A 11 -2.85 13.46 7.66
CA ASN A 11 -3.52 12.30 8.24
C ASN A 11 -5.02 12.61 8.39
N GLN A 12 -5.64 13.09 7.31
CA GLN A 12 -7.07 13.40 7.27
C GLN A 12 -7.80 12.34 6.46
N ASP A 13 -9.11 12.21 6.71
CA ASP A 13 -9.98 11.27 6.03
C ASP A 13 -9.95 11.46 4.50
N LEU A 14 -9.76 10.35 3.77
CA LEU A 14 -9.75 10.27 2.32
C LEU A 14 -10.76 9.24 1.78
N SER A 15 -11.63 8.69 2.64
CA SER A 15 -12.62 7.67 2.25
C SER A 15 -13.54 8.15 1.13
N GLY A 16 -13.79 9.45 1.00
CA GLY A 16 -14.61 10.03 -0.07
C GLY A 16 -13.91 10.23 -1.43
N TRP A 17 -12.65 9.84 -1.58
CA TRP A 17 -11.90 10.05 -2.83
C TRP A 17 -12.23 8.98 -3.86
N ASP A 18 -12.51 9.41 -5.09
CA ASP A 18 -12.55 8.53 -6.25
C ASP A 18 -11.14 8.37 -6.82
N VAL A 19 -10.59 7.17 -6.71
CA VAL A 19 -9.26 6.80 -7.21
C VAL A 19 -9.32 5.74 -8.32
N SER A 20 -10.51 5.42 -8.83
CA SER A 20 -10.75 4.34 -9.82
C SER A 20 -9.99 4.50 -11.13
N SER A 21 -9.63 5.73 -11.50
CA SER A 21 -8.87 6.05 -12.71
C SER A 21 -7.37 6.28 -12.47
N VAL A 22 -6.89 6.11 -11.23
CA VAL A 22 -5.49 6.34 -10.88
C VAL A 22 -4.67 5.13 -11.30
N THR A 23 -3.63 5.35 -12.09
CA THR A 23 -2.72 4.26 -12.51
C THR A 23 -1.44 4.17 -11.67
N SER A 24 -1.09 5.22 -10.92
CA SER A 24 0.14 5.25 -10.12
C SER A 24 -0.11 5.91 -8.77
N MET A 25 0.34 5.28 -7.69
CA MET A 25 0.28 5.76 -6.30
C MET A 25 1.66 5.73 -5.62
N LYS A 26 2.73 5.82 -6.40
CA LYS A 26 4.12 5.74 -5.91
C LYS A 26 4.34 6.72 -4.78
N SER A 27 4.83 6.21 -3.66
CA SER A 27 5.21 6.98 -2.48
C SER A 27 4.13 7.92 -1.93
N MET A 28 2.85 7.68 -2.25
CA MET A 28 1.76 8.62 -1.93
C MET A 28 1.76 9.03 -0.45
N PHE A 29 2.01 8.09 0.47
CA PHE A 29 2.05 8.32 1.91
C PHE A 29 3.43 8.09 2.54
N ASN A 30 4.49 7.92 1.74
CA ASN A 30 5.83 7.59 2.26
C ASN A 30 6.29 8.59 3.34
N LYS A 31 6.75 8.08 4.50
CA LYS A 31 7.19 8.85 5.68
C LYS A 31 6.16 9.88 6.17
N SER A 32 4.87 9.59 6.01
CA SER A 32 3.78 10.38 6.57
C SER A 32 3.17 9.68 7.79
N PRO A 33 2.44 10.41 8.66
CA PRO A 33 1.69 9.82 9.77
C PRO A 33 0.36 9.19 9.34
N PHE A 34 0.13 8.99 8.04
CA PHE A 34 -1.15 8.54 7.50
C PHE A 34 -1.54 7.15 8.03
N ASN A 35 -2.76 7.04 8.58
CA ASN A 35 -3.36 5.80 9.05
C ASN A 35 -4.90 5.87 9.03
N GLN A 36 -5.47 6.47 7.98
CA GLN A 36 -6.92 6.55 7.81
C GLN A 36 -7.43 5.38 6.97
N ASP A 37 -8.70 5.02 7.18
CA ASP A 37 -9.37 3.97 6.43
C ASP A 37 -9.51 4.36 4.95
N ILE A 38 -9.02 3.47 4.10
CA ILE A 38 -9.04 3.53 2.63
C ILE A 38 -9.44 2.16 2.05
N SER A 39 -10.06 1.31 2.87
CA SER A 39 -10.55 -0.03 2.48
C SER A 39 -11.53 0.02 1.30
N ASN A 40 -12.20 1.17 1.12
CA ASN A 40 -13.19 1.39 0.08
C ASN A 40 -12.63 1.94 -1.24
N TRP A 41 -11.32 2.20 -1.33
CA TRP A 41 -10.70 2.67 -2.57
C TRP A 41 -10.72 1.60 -3.64
N ASP A 42 -11.16 1.97 -4.84
CA ASP A 42 -11.01 1.15 -6.05
C ASP A 42 -9.62 1.36 -6.64
N VAL A 43 -8.72 0.42 -6.38
CA VAL A 43 -7.33 0.43 -6.86
C VAL A 43 -7.09 -0.49 -8.06
N SER A 44 -8.16 -1.01 -8.68
CA SER A 44 -8.08 -2.00 -9.77
C SER A 44 -7.33 -1.52 -11.02
N SER A 45 -7.23 -0.19 -11.22
CA SER A 45 -6.47 0.43 -12.31
C SER A 45 -5.01 0.75 -11.96
N VAL A 46 -4.57 0.55 -10.72
CA VAL A 46 -3.24 0.96 -10.27
C VAL A 46 -2.20 -0.06 -10.71
N GLU A 47 -1.14 0.40 -11.37
CA GLU A 47 -0.01 -0.40 -11.84
C GLU A 47 1.24 -0.21 -10.96
N TRP A 48 1.36 0.91 -10.24
CA TRP A 48 2.53 1.24 -9.41
C TRP A 48 2.16 1.68 -7.97
N MET A 49 2.64 0.95 -6.97
CA MET A 49 2.45 1.25 -5.53
C MET A 49 3.77 1.32 -4.73
N ASP A 50 4.87 1.58 -5.42
CA ASP A 50 6.21 1.64 -4.85
C ASP A 50 6.30 2.56 -3.64
N PHE A 51 6.84 2.09 -2.51
CA PHE A 51 6.95 2.85 -1.26
C PHE A 51 5.65 3.48 -0.74
N MET A 52 4.45 3.08 -1.21
CA MET A 52 3.20 3.80 -0.92
C MET A 52 3.01 4.08 0.58
N PHE A 53 3.31 3.11 1.44
CA PHE A 53 3.22 3.19 2.90
C PHE A 53 4.56 3.11 3.62
N GLY A 54 5.69 3.29 2.92
CA GLY A 54 7.01 3.18 3.52
C GLY A 54 7.19 4.16 4.69
N GLY A 55 7.64 3.69 5.86
CA GLY A 55 7.89 4.53 7.04
C GLY A 55 6.64 5.19 7.63
N THR A 56 5.45 4.65 7.36
CA THR A 56 4.19 5.11 7.93
C THR A 56 3.78 4.26 9.15
N PRO A 57 2.84 4.75 10.00
CA PRO A 57 2.20 3.92 11.01
C PRO A 57 0.97 3.16 10.46
N PHE A 58 0.80 3.08 9.14
CA PHE A 58 -0.39 2.51 8.50
C PHE A 58 -0.64 1.06 8.93
N ASN A 59 -1.89 0.76 9.33
CA ASN A 59 -2.33 -0.59 9.69
C ASN A 59 -3.85 -0.77 9.46
N GLN A 60 -4.41 -0.15 8.44
CA GLN A 60 -5.81 -0.35 8.07
C GLN A 60 -5.96 -1.60 7.19
N ASP A 61 -7.12 -2.23 7.26
CA ASP A 61 -7.45 -3.39 6.44
C ASP A 61 -7.60 -2.97 4.96
N ILE A 62 -6.77 -3.58 4.11
CA ILE A 62 -6.78 -3.42 2.65
C ILE A 62 -6.84 -4.78 1.95
N SER A 63 -7.24 -5.83 2.68
CA SER A 63 -7.35 -7.20 2.16
C SER A 63 -8.34 -7.31 0.99
N GLY A 64 -9.31 -6.38 0.92
CA GLY A 64 -10.31 -6.29 -0.15
C GLY A 64 -9.87 -5.54 -1.41
N TRP A 65 -8.66 -4.98 -1.45
CA TRP A 65 -8.16 -4.30 -2.65
C TRP A 65 -7.92 -5.28 -3.81
N ASP A 66 -8.40 -4.92 -5.00
CA ASP A 66 -8.03 -5.60 -6.24
C ASP A 66 -6.68 -5.05 -6.73
N VAL A 67 -5.62 -5.84 -6.52
CA VAL A 67 -4.25 -5.50 -6.94
C VAL A 67 -3.80 -6.27 -8.19
N SER A 68 -4.73 -6.91 -8.92
CA SER A 68 -4.40 -7.78 -10.06
C SER A 68 -3.71 -7.06 -11.23
N SER A 69 -3.87 -5.73 -11.34
CA SER A 69 -3.18 -4.88 -12.32
C SER A 69 -1.82 -4.36 -11.86
N VAL A 70 -1.45 -4.57 -10.58
CA VAL A 70 -0.23 -3.97 -10.03
C VAL A 70 1.00 -4.70 -10.54
N VAL A 71 1.95 -3.93 -11.07
CA VAL A 71 3.22 -4.43 -11.62
C VAL A 71 4.39 -4.17 -10.66
N TYR A 72 4.37 -3.05 -9.93
CA TYR A 72 5.45 -2.67 -9.02
C TYR A 72 4.94 -2.31 -7.62
N ILE A 73 5.49 -3.00 -6.60
CA ILE A 73 5.17 -2.79 -5.17
C ILE A 73 6.44 -2.75 -4.31
N TYR A 74 7.58 -2.40 -4.91
CA TYR A 74 8.85 -2.51 -4.21
C TYR A 74 8.84 -1.56 -2.99
N TYR A 75 9.28 -2.07 -1.84
CA TYR A 75 9.25 -1.37 -0.55
C TYR A 75 7.89 -0.78 -0.11
N MET A 76 6.74 -1.29 -0.58
CA MET A 76 5.41 -0.77 -0.25
C MET A 76 5.18 -0.54 1.25
N PHE A 77 5.60 -1.48 2.10
CA PHE A 77 5.54 -1.46 3.57
C PHE A 77 6.92 -1.38 4.24
N TYR A 78 7.93 -0.82 3.55
CA TYR A 78 9.26 -0.69 4.11
C TYR A 78 9.24 0.13 5.41
N ASN A 79 9.71 -0.44 6.51
CA ASN A 79 9.74 0.21 7.82
C ASN A 79 8.34 0.68 8.31
N THR A 80 7.27 0.05 7.84
CA THR A 80 5.90 0.23 8.33
C THR A 80 5.69 -0.66 9.54
N THR A 81 6.32 -0.29 10.66
CA THR A 81 6.58 -1.21 11.78
C THR A 81 5.32 -1.79 12.41
N GLY A 82 4.19 -1.06 12.37
CA GLY A 82 2.91 -1.47 12.95
C GLY A 82 1.96 -2.22 12.02
N PHE A 83 2.30 -2.40 10.74
CA PHE A 83 1.41 -3.10 9.79
C PHE A 83 1.29 -4.58 10.14
N ASN A 84 0.07 -5.10 10.17
CA ASN A 84 -0.22 -6.50 10.45
C ASN A 84 -1.62 -6.87 9.95
N GLN A 85 -1.80 -6.91 8.62
CA GLN A 85 -3.03 -7.37 7.96
C GLN A 85 -2.78 -8.66 7.18
N ASP A 86 -3.82 -9.47 7.01
CA ASP A 86 -3.78 -10.65 6.14
C ASP A 86 -4.02 -10.22 4.70
N LEU A 87 -2.98 -10.35 3.87
CA LEU A 87 -3.04 -10.03 2.44
C LEU A 87 -2.87 -11.28 1.55
N SER A 88 -3.09 -12.47 2.10
CA SER A 88 -2.95 -13.72 1.34
C SER A 88 -3.97 -13.86 0.20
N GLY A 89 -5.05 -13.08 0.23
CA GLY A 89 -6.07 -13.03 -0.81
C GLY A 89 -5.72 -12.15 -2.03
N TRP A 90 -4.64 -11.36 -1.96
CA TRP A 90 -4.23 -10.51 -3.08
C TRP A 90 -3.74 -11.35 -4.27
N ASP A 91 -4.29 -11.09 -5.46
CA ASP A 91 -3.74 -11.60 -6.71
C ASP A 91 -2.52 -10.76 -7.12
N VAL A 92 -1.33 -11.29 -6.85
CA VAL A 92 -0.05 -10.66 -7.17
C VAL A 92 0.63 -11.29 -8.38
N SER A 93 -0.11 -12.01 -9.22
CA SER A 93 0.44 -12.71 -10.40
C SER A 93 1.03 -11.77 -11.47
N SER A 94 0.63 -10.51 -11.49
CA SER A 94 1.16 -9.46 -12.38
C SER A 94 2.37 -8.72 -11.81
N VAL A 95 2.75 -8.96 -10.55
CA VAL A 95 3.80 -8.21 -9.87
C VAL A 95 5.17 -8.67 -10.36
N ASP A 96 5.90 -7.75 -11.02
CA ASP A 96 7.27 -7.97 -11.51
C ASP A 96 8.32 -7.70 -10.41
N ASN A 97 8.08 -6.69 -9.56
CA ASN A 97 9.03 -6.32 -8.51
C ASN A 97 8.36 -6.03 -7.17
N HIS A 98 8.66 -6.91 -6.21
CA HIS A 98 8.25 -6.83 -4.81
C HIS A 98 9.45 -6.81 -3.85
N ALA A 99 10.62 -6.36 -4.33
CA ALA A 99 11.83 -6.33 -3.52
C ALA A 99 11.63 -5.48 -2.26
N GLY A 100 11.93 -6.08 -1.10
CA GLY A 100 11.81 -5.42 0.20
C GLY A 100 10.39 -4.98 0.56
N PHE A 101 9.36 -5.57 -0.06
CA PHE A 101 7.93 -5.28 0.14
C PHE A 101 7.58 -4.92 1.60
N ASP A 102 8.04 -5.71 2.56
CA ASP A 102 7.79 -5.56 4.00
C ASP A 102 9.07 -5.45 4.83
N LEU A 103 10.20 -5.08 4.22
CA LEU A 103 11.49 -5.02 4.92
C LEU A 103 11.39 -4.03 6.11
N LYS A 104 11.66 -4.52 7.33
CA LYS A 104 11.50 -3.80 8.62
C LYS A 104 10.05 -3.56 9.08
N ALA A 105 9.05 -4.22 8.49
CA ALA A 105 7.69 -4.28 9.05
C ALA A 105 7.65 -5.29 10.22
N THR A 106 8.21 -4.91 11.37
CA THR A 106 8.54 -5.85 12.45
C THR A 106 7.35 -6.46 13.19
N SER A 107 6.15 -5.86 13.10
CA SER A 107 4.94 -6.41 13.73
C SER A 107 4.12 -7.33 12.81
N TRP A 108 4.51 -7.51 11.54
CA TRP A 108 3.71 -8.27 10.57
C TRP A 108 3.87 -9.78 10.72
N VAL A 109 2.87 -10.40 11.35
CA VAL A 109 2.78 -11.85 11.59
C VAL A 109 1.68 -12.54 10.79
N LEU A 110 0.67 -11.81 10.33
CA LEU A 110 -0.38 -12.34 9.46
C LEU A 110 0.16 -12.72 8.07
N PRO A 111 -0.56 -13.59 7.32
CA PRO A 111 -0.13 -14.04 6.00
C PRO A 111 0.12 -12.89 5.02
N ARG A 112 1.18 -13.05 4.23
CA ARG A 112 1.61 -12.13 3.17
C ARG A 112 1.00 -12.55 1.82
N PRO A 113 1.03 -11.68 0.81
CA PRO A 113 0.72 -12.09 -0.56
C PRO A 113 1.67 -13.19 -1.03
N ASN A 114 1.17 -14.07 -1.91
CA ASN A 114 1.93 -15.17 -2.46
C ASN A 114 2.70 -14.74 -3.72
N PHE A 115 3.88 -14.14 -3.53
CA PHE A 115 4.80 -13.83 -4.62
C PHE A 115 5.45 -15.13 -5.14
N THR A 116 4.99 -15.62 -6.29
CA THR A 116 5.55 -16.81 -6.96
C THR A 116 6.41 -16.43 -8.14
#